data_AF-A0A7J4NA19-F1
#
_entry.id   AF-A0A7J4NA19-F1
#
_cell.length_a   1.000
_cell.length_b   1.000
_cell.length_c   1.000
_cell.angle_alpha   90.00
_cell.angle_beta   90.00
_cell.angle_gamma   90.00
#
_symmetry.space_group_name_H-M   'P 1'
#
loop_
_entity.id
_entity.type
_entity.pdbx_description
1 polymer ?
#
loop_
_entity_poly.entity_id
_entity_poly.type
_entity_poly.pdbx_seq_one_letter_code
_entity_poly.pdbx_strand_id
1 'polypeptide(L)'
;MYDLGREQRLDKYDLAHATVREILTEMKDISEIMVDLAYASIMFDSEEIAEEVKNLEEDMEELSKNIRIKTMLSARTHKDATKLSSLLEVASASRRISNAAGDIVKLMECEVDKRPFLTFILREAEEKIKRLVLTDVSDMVGRQIGDLGVESETGMRIIAIKRG
;
A
#
# COMPACT_ATOMS: atom_id res chain seq x y z
N MET A 1 -19.47 8.99 5.52
CA MET A 1 -19.47 7.79 6.37
C MET A 1 -18.03 7.65 6.83
N TYR A 2 -17.75 7.86 8.11
CA TYR A 2 -16.37 7.86 8.63
C TYR A 2 -15.79 6.46 8.53
N ASP A 3 -14.61 6.34 7.93
CA ASP A 3 -13.91 5.09 7.69
C ASP A 3 -13.23 4.59 8.97
N LEU A 4 -13.88 3.66 9.69
CA LEU A 4 -13.32 3.01 10.89
C LEU A 4 -11.95 2.36 10.64
N GLY A 5 -11.62 2.02 9.38
CA GLY A 5 -10.33 1.45 9.00
C GLY A 5 -9.17 2.45 9.05
N ARG A 6 -9.47 3.75 8.97
CA ARG A 6 -8.46 4.81 8.99
C ARG A 6 -8.05 5.20 10.41
N GLU A 7 -9.01 5.41 11.31
CA GLU A 7 -8.72 5.65 12.73
C GLU A 7 -7.89 4.49 13.32
N GLN A 8 -8.23 3.23 13.01
CA GLN A 8 -7.45 2.08 13.48
C GLN A 8 -6.05 1.97 12.85
N ARG A 9 -5.85 2.42 11.61
CA ARG A 9 -4.53 2.40 10.96
C ARG A 9 -3.60 3.47 11.52
N LEU A 10 -4.10 4.67 11.74
CA LEU A 10 -3.28 5.75 12.29
C LEU A 10 -3.07 5.61 13.81
N ASP A 11 -4.04 5.08 14.57
CA ASP A 11 -3.84 4.72 15.99
C ASP A 11 -2.81 3.57 16.16
N LYS A 12 -2.62 2.72 15.15
CA LYS A 12 -1.59 1.66 15.17
C LYS A 12 -0.18 2.26 15.18
N TYR A 13 0.01 3.40 14.51
CA TYR A 13 1.25 4.15 14.58
C TYR A 13 1.05 5.20 15.65
N ASP A 14 1.47 4.89 16.87
CA ASP A 14 1.78 5.95 17.82
C ASP A 14 2.89 6.83 17.22
N LEU A 15 2.53 7.71 16.27
CA LEU A 15 3.43 8.49 15.43
C LEU A 15 4.21 9.47 16.30
N ALA A 16 3.69 9.81 17.48
CA ALA A 16 4.44 10.53 18.49
C ALA A 16 5.69 9.75 18.93
N HIS A 17 5.60 8.43 19.11
CA HIS A 17 6.69 7.59 19.63
C HIS A 17 7.42 6.73 18.59
N ALA A 18 6.90 6.61 17.37
CA ALA A 18 7.53 5.83 16.30
C ALA A 18 8.96 6.30 15.97
N THR A 19 9.83 5.41 15.52
CA THR A 19 11.18 5.75 15.05
C THR A 19 11.18 6.13 13.57
N VAL A 20 12.24 6.81 13.10
CA VAL A 20 12.42 7.08 11.66
C VAL A 20 12.40 5.78 10.84
N ARG A 21 12.97 4.70 11.39
CA ARG A 21 12.97 3.37 10.73
C ARG A 21 11.55 2.82 10.58
N GLU A 22 10.74 2.88 11.63
CA GLU A 22 9.36 2.35 11.59
C GLU A 22 8.51 3.14 10.59
N ILE A 23 8.58 4.46 10.61
CA ILE A 23 7.86 5.28 9.62
C ILE A 23 8.33 4.96 8.20
N LEU A 24 9.65 4.84 7.97
CA LEU A 24 10.17 4.51 6.64
C LEU A 24 9.75 3.11 6.17
N THR A 25 9.71 2.14 7.08
CA THR A 25 9.25 0.78 6.78
C THR A 25 7.79 0.81 6.35
N GLU A 26 6.96 1.55 7.08
CA GLU A 26 5.55 1.69 6.73
C GLU A 26 5.36 2.40 5.40
N MET A 27 6.10 3.49 5.15
CA MET A 27 6.04 4.20 3.86
C MET A 27 6.39 3.28 2.69
N LYS A 28 7.39 2.40 2.85
CA LYS A 28 7.72 1.39 1.85
C LYS A 28 6.55 0.42 1.66
N ASP A 29 6.07 -0.20 2.73
CA ASP A 29 5.06 -1.26 2.65
C ASP A 29 3.73 -0.73 2.10
N ILE A 30 3.33 0.49 2.49
CA ILE A 30 2.17 1.18 1.90
C ILE A 30 2.40 1.49 0.43
N SER A 31 3.58 1.98 0.03
CA SER A 31 3.83 2.28 -1.38
C SER A 31 3.76 1.04 -2.29
N GLU A 32 4.15 -0.13 -1.79
CA GLU A 32 4.04 -1.40 -2.51
C GLU A 32 2.58 -1.83 -2.66
N ILE A 33 1.84 -1.90 -1.53
CA ILE A 33 0.45 -2.37 -1.57
C ILE A 33 -0.46 -1.44 -2.38
N MET A 34 -0.19 -0.13 -2.36
CA MET A 34 -0.94 0.83 -3.19
C MET A 34 -0.82 0.53 -4.68
N VAL A 35 0.35 0.12 -5.17
CA VAL A 35 0.55 -0.23 -6.59
C VAL A 35 -0.25 -1.48 -6.95
N ASP A 36 -0.18 -2.52 -6.11
CA ASP A 36 -0.93 -3.75 -6.30
C ASP A 36 -2.44 -3.48 -6.33
N LEU A 37 -2.94 -2.70 -5.37
CA LEU A 37 -4.36 -2.33 -5.30
C LEU A 37 -4.79 -1.44 -6.46
N ALA A 38 -3.95 -0.49 -6.88
CA ALA A 38 -4.25 0.36 -8.04
C ALA A 38 -4.45 -0.48 -9.30
N TYR A 39 -3.57 -1.44 -9.57
CA TYR A 39 -3.77 -2.36 -10.70
C TYR A 39 -4.97 -3.28 -10.52
N ALA A 40 -5.21 -3.79 -9.31
CA ALA A 40 -6.38 -4.61 -9.01
C ALA A 40 -7.70 -3.85 -9.26
N SER A 41 -7.75 -2.57 -8.88
CA SER A 41 -8.92 -1.70 -9.07
C SER A 41 -9.31 -1.59 -10.54
N ILE A 42 -8.32 -1.40 -11.43
CA ILE A 42 -8.54 -1.33 -12.88
C ILE A 42 -8.92 -2.71 -13.43
N MET A 43 -8.19 -3.76 -13.03
CA MET A 43 -8.41 -5.11 -13.57
C MET A 43 -9.80 -5.65 -13.23
N PHE A 44 -10.32 -5.33 -12.05
CA PHE A 44 -11.62 -5.80 -11.56
C PHE A 44 -12.72 -4.73 -11.60
N ASP A 45 -12.42 -3.56 -12.15
CA ASP A 45 -13.29 -2.37 -12.20
C ASP A 45 -13.95 -2.09 -10.83
N SER A 46 -13.14 -2.03 -9.77
CA SER A 46 -13.60 -1.96 -8.39
C SER A 46 -13.37 -0.58 -7.77
N GLU A 47 -14.45 0.18 -7.62
CA GLU A 47 -14.45 1.48 -6.92
C GLU A 47 -14.06 1.35 -5.44
N GLU A 48 -14.42 0.24 -4.80
CA GLU A 48 -14.07 -0.06 -3.40
C GLU A 48 -12.55 -0.14 -3.21
N ILE A 49 -11.85 -0.86 -4.11
CA ILE A 49 -10.38 -0.94 -4.09
C ILE A 49 -9.76 0.41 -4.43
N ALA A 50 -10.34 1.13 -5.39
CA ALA A 50 -9.88 2.47 -5.77
C ALA A 50 -9.95 3.46 -4.59
N GLU A 51 -11.03 3.43 -3.81
CA GLU A 51 -11.17 4.28 -2.63
C GLU A 51 -10.14 3.93 -1.55
N GLU A 52 -9.84 2.65 -1.37
CA GLU A 52 -8.82 2.21 -0.43
C GLU A 52 -7.40 2.71 -0.81
N VAL A 53 -7.09 2.81 -2.11
CA VAL A 53 -5.84 3.44 -2.56
C VAL A 53 -5.80 4.92 -2.18
N LYS A 54 -6.91 5.65 -2.26
CA LYS A 54 -6.96 7.06 -1.83
C LYS A 54 -6.76 7.18 -0.32
N ASN A 55 -7.38 6.32 0.48
CA ASN A 55 -7.15 6.25 1.92
C ASN A 55 -5.66 6.08 2.26
N LEU A 56 -5.00 5.12 1.60
CA LEU A 56 -3.57 4.88 1.77
C LEU A 56 -2.69 6.06 1.31
N GLU A 57 -3.12 6.79 0.28
CA GLU A 57 -2.44 8.02 -0.16
C GLU A 57 -2.48 9.10 0.93
N GLU A 58 -3.59 9.22 1.64
CA GLU A 58 -3.72 10.15 2.76
C GLU A 58 -2.88 9.72 3.96
N ASP A 59 -2.84 8.42 4.27
CA ASP A 59 -1.94 7.86 5.31
C ASP A 59 -0.46 8.16 4.97
N MET A 60 -0.09 8.01 3.69
CA MET A 60 1.26 8.31 3.20
C MET A 60 1.63 9.80 3.35
N GLU A 61 0.67 10.72 3.17
CA GLU A 61 0.88 12.15 3.43
C GLU A 61 1.21 12.42 4.90
N GLU A 62 0.50 11.76 5.81
CA GLU A 62 0.75 11.88 7.25
C GLU A 62 2.12 11.29 7.65
N LEU A 63 2.48 10.12 7.13
CA LEU A 63 3.80 9.52 7.36
C LEU A 63 4.93 10.40 6.83
N SER A 64 4.75 10.97 5.62
CA SER A 64 5.70 11.90 5.00
C SER A 64 5.94 13.16 5.84
N LYS A 65 4.87 13.71 6.43
CA LYS A 65 5.00 14.82 7.38
C LYS A 65 5.77 14.40 8.64
N ASN A 66 5.41 13.26 9.23
CA ASN A 66 6.00 12.81 10.50
C ASN A 66 7.47 12.39 10.37
N ILE A 67 7.88 11.74 9.28
CA ILE A 67 9.28 11.36 9.08
C ILE A 67 10.19 12.58 8.96
N ARG A 68 9.72 13.66 8.32
CA ARG A 68 10.45 14.93 8.23
C ARG A 68 10.64 15.54 9.63
N ILE A 69 9.57 15.60 10.42
CA ILE A 69 9.63 16.12 11.80
C ILE A 69 10.60 15.30 12.65
N LYS A 70 10.46 13.98 12.68
CA LYS A 70 11.34 13.11 13.47
C LYS A 70 12.80 13.18 13.04
N THR A 71 13.04 13.26 11.75
CA THR A 71 14.38 13.46 11.20
C THR A 71 14.99 14.77 11.68
N MET A 72 14.24 15.88 11.62
CA MET A 72 14.71 17.19 12.10
C MET A 72 15.02 17.16 13.61
N LEU A 73 14.18 16.52 14.42
CA LEU A 73 14.41 16.39 15.87
C LEU A 73 15.59 15.47 16.22
N SER A 74 15.93 14.53 15.33
CA SER A 74 17.00 13.54 15.55
C SER A 74 18.38 14.03 15.11
N ALA A 75 18.45 14.97 14.18
CA ALA A 75 19.71 15.49 13.63
C ALA A 75 20.38 16.49 14.60
N ARG A 76 21.41 16.05 15.35
CA ARG A 76 22.14 16.91 16.31
C ARG A 76 23.47 17.44 15.77
N THR A 77 24.00 16.81 14.74
CA THR A 77 25.25 17.18 14.08
C THR A 77 25.06 17.22 12.56
N HIS A 78 25.98 17.88 11.86
CA HIS A 78 26.01 17.83 10.39
C HIS A 78 26.11 16.38 9.88
N LYS A 79 26.86 15.51 10.57
CA LYS A 79 27.00 14.10 10.19
C LYS A 79 25.67 13.34 10.32
N ASP A 80 24.89 13.62 11.37
CA ASP A 80 23.56 13.03 11.55
C ASP A 80 22.60 13.52 10.47
N ALA A 81 22.63 14.82 10.18
CA ALA A 81 21.83 15.43 9.13
C ALA A 81 22.12 14.80 7.75
N THR A 82 23.39 14.58 7.40
CA THR A 82 23.78 13.92 6.13
C THR A 82 23.26 12.48 6.05
N LYS A 83 23.29 11.72 7.15
CA LYS A 83 22.76 10.34 7.15
C LYS A 83 21.24 10.32 7.02
N LEU A 84 20.56 11.18 7.78
CA LEU A 84 19.11 11.23 7.80
C LEU A 84 18.54 11.83 6.50
N SER A 85 19.26 12.73 5.83
CA SER A 85 18.84 13.24 4.52
C SER A 85 18.76 12.12 3.48
N SER A 86 19.68 11.15 3.50
CA SER A 86 19.61 9.98 2.62
C SER A 86 18.37 9.11 2.89
N LEU A 87 17.93 9.00 4.15
CA LEU A 87 16.68 8.29 4.48
C LEU A 87 15.45 9.06 3.99
N LEU A 88 15.47 10.39 4.06
CA LEU A 88 14.40 11.23 3.52
C LEU A 88 14.28 11.11 2.01
N GLU A 89 15.37 10.89 1.28
CA GLU A 89 15.31 10.62 -0.16
C GLU A 89 14.56 9.31 -0.46
N VAL A 90 14.79 8.25 0.32
CA VAL A 90 14.04 6.99 0.19
C VAL A 90 12.56 7.21 0.53
N ALA A 91 12.26 7.93 1.60
CA ALA A 91 10.90 8.28 1.99
C ALA A 91 10.18 9.07 0.87
N SER A 92 10.89 10.01 0.24
CA SER A 92 10.40 10.80 -0.89
C SER A 92 10.12 9.91 -2.10
N ALA A 93 10.97 8.93 -2.39
CA ALA A 93 10.74 7.95 -3.45
C ALA A 93 9.48 7.11 -3.18
N SER A 94 9.28 6.60 -1.96
CA SER A 94 8.07 5.86 -1.58
C SER A 94 6.80 6.72 -1.72
N ARG A 95 6.85 8.01 -1.33
CA ARG A 95 5.73 8.95 -1.56
C ARG A 95 5.45 9.10 -3.06
N ARG A 96 6.48 9.26 -3.89
CA ARG A 96 6.31 9.40 -5.35
C ARG A 96 5.66 8.16 -5.99
N ILE A 97 6.02 6.96 -5.54
CA ILE A 97 5.38 5.71 -5.97
C ILE A 97 3.89 5.72 -5.57
N SER A 98 3.59 6.14 -4.35
CA SER A 98 2.22 6.24 -3.82
C SER A 98 1.36 7.22 -4.63
N ASN A 99 1.90 8.39 -4.98
CA ASN A 99 1.21 9.35 -5.85
C ASN A 99 0.92 8.74 -7.23
N ALA A 100 1.89 8.02 -7.80
CA ALA A 100 1.70 7.36 -9.09
C ALA A 100 0.62 6.27 -9.03
N ALA A 101 0.52 5.53 -7.93
CA ALA A 101 -0.58 4.59 -7.70
C ALA A 101 -1.94 5.31 -7.64
N GLY A 102 -2.02 6.47 -6.95
CA GLY A 102 -3.21 7.33 -6.96
C GLY A 102 -3.57 7.82 -8.37
N ASP A 103 -2.56 8.20 -9.17
CA ASP A 103 -2.76 8.60 -10.57
C ASP A 103 -3.27 7.46 -11.46
N ILE A 104 -2.81 6.22 -11.23
CA ILE A 104 -3.33 5.02 -11.90
C ILE A 104 -4.83 4.88 -11.60
N VAL A 105 -5.23 5.04 -10.34
CA VAL A 105 -6.64 4.91 -9.92
C VAL A 105 -7.54 5.96 -10.59
N LYS A 106 -7.05 7.17 -10.89
CA LYS A 106 -7.85 8.18 -11.62
C LYS A 106 -8.31 7.70 -13.00
N LEU A 107 -7.65 6.71 -13.60
CA LEU A 107 -8.10 6.11 -14.85
C LEU A 107 -9.48 5.44 -14.72
N MET A 108 -9.91 5.09 -13.50
CA MET A 108 -11.25 4.56 -13.23
C MET A 108 -12.37 5.56 -13.55
N GLU A 109 -12.10 6.86 -13.58
CA GLU A 109 -13.06 7.89 -13.99
C GLU A 109 -13.42 7.80 -15.48
N CYS A 110 -12.57 7.16 -16.29
CA CYS A 110 -12.88 6.84 -17.67
C CYS A 110 -13.77 5.60 -17.75
N GLU A 111 -14.77 5.61 -18.64
CA GLU A 111 -15.58 4.41 -18.91
C GLU A 111 -14.70 3.22 -19.32
N VAL A 112 -15.07 2.00 -18.91
CA VAL A 112 -14.32 0.76 -19.17
C VAL A 112 -14.08 0.55 -20.67
N ASP A 113 -15.08 0.86 -21.50
CA ASP A 113 -15.00 0.73 -22.96
C ASP A 113 -13.93 1.64 -23.59
N LYS A 114 -13.49 2.68 -22.85
CA LYS A 114 -12.40 3.59 -23.23
C LYS A 114 -11.04 3.16 -22.69
N ARG A 115 -10.98 2.01 -21.98
CA ARG A 115 -9.77 1.38 -21.41
C ARG A 115 -9.43 -0.01 -22.02
N PRO A 116 -9.68 -0.29 -23.32
CA PRO A 116 -9.74 -1.67 -23.84
C PRO A 116 -8.42 -2.46 -23.76
N PHE A 117 -7.27 -1.79 -23.65
CA PHE A 117 -5.96 -2.44 -23.63
C PHE A 117 -5.38 -2.65 -22.23
N LEU A 118 -5.92 -1.96 -21.20
CA LEU A 118 -5.34 -1.99 -19.85
C LEU A 118 -5.43 -3.39 -19.23
N THR A 119 -6.61 -4.02 -19.32
CA THR A 119 -6.80 -5.37 -18.78
C THR A 119 -6.00 -6.43 -19.54
N PHE A 120 -5.74 -6.23 -20.84
CA PHE A 120 -4.91 -7.13 -21.63
C PHE A 120 -3.44 -7.05 -21.22
N ILE A 121 -2.90 -5.84 -21.10
CA ILE A 121 -1.51 -5.63 -20.69
C ILE A 121 -1.24 -6.23 -19.31
N LEU A 122 -2.16 -6.04 -18.36
CA LEU A 122 -2.02 -6.59 -17.01
C LEU A 122 -2.11 -8.12 -16.96
N ARG A 123 -2.68 -8.79 -17.96
CA ARG A 123 -2.70 -10.26 -18.04
C ARG A 123 -1.38 -10.86 -18.52
N GLU A 124 -0.63 -10.10 -19.33
CA GLU A 124 0.68 -10.49 -19.88
C GLU A 124 1.86 -10.05 -19.00
N ALA A 125 1.60 -9.33 -17.91
CA ALA A 125 2.61 -8.97 -16.94
C ALA A 125 3.25 -10.22 -16.30
N GLU A 126 4.53 -10.10 -15.94
CA GLU A 126 5.30 -11.15 -15.27
C GLU A 126 4.68 -11.48 -13.90
N GLU A 127 4.38 -10.43 -13.13
CA GLU A 127 3.59 -10.53 -11.89
C GLU A 127 2.10 -10.36 -12.20
N LYS A 128 1.27 -11.26 -11.67
CA LYS A 128 -0.16 -11.32 -11.98
C LYS A 128 -1.00 -11.19 -10.73
N ILE A 129 -2.00 -10.34 -10.81
CA ILE A 129 -3.05 -10.22 -9.80
C ILE A 129 -4.17 -11.21 -10.12
N LYS A 130 -4.57 -12.00 -9.12
CA LYS A 130 -5.66 -12.97 -9.27
C LYS A 130 -6.65 -12.86 -8.13
N ARG A 131 -7.93 -13.04 -8.46
CA ARG A 131 -9.00 -13.26 -7.49
C ARG A 131 -9.20 -14.76 -7.32
N LEU A 132 -9.03 -15.25 -6.09
CA LEU A 132 -9.27 -16.64 -5.72
C LEU A 132 -10.44 -16.72 -4.72
N VAL A 133 -11.31 -17.71 -4.91
CA VAL A 133 -12.43 -17.98 -3.99
C VAL A 133 -12.03 -19.13 -3.09
N LEU A 134 -12.09 -18.90 -1.78
CA LEU A 134 -11.85 -19.96 -0.80
C LEU A 134 -13.10 -20.84 -0.68
N THR A 135 -12.93 -22.14 -0.87
CA THR A 135 -14.03 -23.12 -0.76
C THR A 135 -14.03 -23.75 0.63
N ASP A 136 -15.18 -24.27 1.07
CA ASP A 136 -15.35 -24.88 2.40
C ASP A 136 -14.44 -26.11 2.64
N VAL A 137 -13.93 -26.71 1.57
CA VAL A 137 -13.02 -27.86 1.63
C VAL A 137 -11.54 -27.47 1.73
N SER A 138 -11.21 -26.17 1.66
CA SER A 138 -9.83 -25.72 1.75
C SER A 138 -9.28 -25.85 3.18
N ASP A 139 -8.05 -26.33 3.27
CA ASP A 139 -7.24 -26.39 4.47
C ASP A 139 -6.82 -25.03 5.04
N MET A 140 -7.07 -23.93 4.32
CA MET A 140 -6.87 -22.57 4.81
C MET A 140 -8.09 -22.04 5.59
N VAL A 141 -9.25 -22.70 5.52
CA VAL A 141 -10.47 -22.27 6.22
C VAL A 141 -10.25 -22.30 7.73
N GLY A 142 -10.61 -21.21 8.40
CA GLY A 142 -10.51 -21.08 9.86
C GLY A 142 -9.10 -20.81 10.40
N ARG A 143 -8.08 -20.68 9.54
CA ARG A 143 -6.71 -20.39 9.95
C ARG A 143 -6.39 -18.89 9.85
N GLN A 144 -5.42 -18.44 10.64
CA GLN A 144 -4.89 -17.08 10.50
C GLN A 144 -3.90 -17.02 9.34
N ILE A 145 -3.84 -15.87 8.64
CA ILE A 145 -2.92 -15.65 7.52
C ILE A 145 -1.46 -15.85 7.96
N GLY A 146 -1.11 -15.37 9.16
CA GLY A 146 0.24 -15.51 9.72
C GLY A 146 0.69 -16.96 9.90
N ASP A 147 -0.24 -17.89 10.12
CA ASP A 147 0.05 -19.31 10.31
C ASP A 147 0.14 -20.10 9.00
N LEU A 148 -0.23 -19.48 7.88
CA LEU A 148 -0.32 -20.15 6.58
C LEU A 148 0.96 -20.04 5.77
N GLY A 149 1.81 -19.04 6.04
CA GLY A 149 3.06 -18.85 5.30
C GLY A 149 2.85 -18.70 3.79
N VAL A 150 1.72 -18.12 3.35
CA VAL A 150 1.28 -18.16 1.94
C VAL A 150 2.37 -17.68 0.98
N GLU A 151 3.04 -16.58 1.30
CA GLU A 151 4.11 -16.03 0.48
C GLU A 151 5.33 -16.96 0.41
N SER A 152 5.77 -17.54 1.54
CA SER A 152 6.93 -18.45 1.56
C SER A 152 6.64 -19.81 0.92
N GLU A 153 5.43 -20.33 1.06
CA GLU A 153 5.05 -21.66 0.57
C GLU A 153 4.60 -21.65 -0.90
N THR A 154 4.04 -20.54 -1.38
CA THR A 154 3.43 -20.49 -2.72
C THR A 154 4.03 -19.42 -3.64
N GLY A 155 4.80 -18.48 -3.09
CA GLY A 155 5.24 -17.27 -3.79
C GLY A 155 4.11 -16.26 -4.03
N MET A 156 2.89 -16.50 -3.53
CA MET A 156 1.77 -15.58 -3.68
C MET A 156 1.67 -14.65 -2.46
N ARG A 157 1.52 -13.35 -2.71
CA ARG A 157 1.23 -12.35 -1.69
C ARG A 157 -0.27 -12.08 -1.62
N ILE A 158 -0.85 -12.13 -0.42
CA ILE A 158 -2.24 -11.73 -0.20
C ILE A 158 -2.26 -10.22 0.01
N ILE A 159 -2.89 -9.50 -0.92
CA ILE A 159 -2.97 -8.04 -0.90
C ILE A 159 -4.31 -7.51 -0.37
N ALA A 160 -5.39 -8.28 -0.53
CA ALA A 160 -6.73 -7.90 -0.10
C ALA A 160 -7.58 -9.15 0.17
N ILE A 161 -8.56 -9.02 1.05
CA ILE A 161 -9.56 -10.05 1.31
C ILE A 161 -10.94 -9.42 1.26
N LYS A 162 -11.78 -9.91 0.34
CA LYS A 162 -13.20 -9.59 0.31
C LYS A 162 -13.97 -10.61 1.15
N ARG A 163 -14.73 -10.12 2.14
CA ARG A 163 -15.64 -10.94 2.97
C ARG A 163 -17.06 -10.42 2.76
N GLY A 164 -17.92 -11.23 2.13
CA GLY A 164 -19.27 -10.83 1.72
C GLY A 164 -19.43 -10.78 0.21
#